data_AF-X0XSR6-F1
#
_entry.id   AF-X0XSR6-F1
#
_cell.length_a   1.000
_cell.length_b   1.000
_cell.length_c   1.000
_cell.angle_alpha   90.00
_cell.angle_beta   90.00
_cell.angle_gamma   90.00
#
_symmetry.space_group_name_H-M   'P 1'
#
loop_
_entity.id
_entity.type
_entity.pdbx_description
1 polymer ?
#
loop_
_entity_poly.entity_id
_entity_poly.type
_entity_poly.pdbx_seq_one_letter_code
_entity_poly.pdbx_strand_id
1 'polypeptide(L)'
;PTVRTAFSGEFELCALSDVDADDDLLRSITPRAWAKAAFCDYYPPPPYSHLMTRPEELERSPYTTLFAALANLPKTAIGLYQILFAPVSPRHDWHRNVRTLLDLEYQIKLLGGLTTTQRYPQQAPSGPLHQMAMDVEVKAHNDKPFFAAAVRIAVINGQHRSESLLQSLAVIGSVIQHGGRPLNVLTDDDYRSRLSPEAIRLLFAAGLTHRPGFLVNSEELSSWVHIPPPKETEHHQERMNTL
;
A
#
# COMPACT_ATOMS: atom_id res chain seq x y z
N PRO A 1 16.54 -18.01 -2.55
CA PRO A 1 15.78 -19.30 -2.55
C PRO A 1 14.36 -19.17 -2.00
N THR A 2 14.17 -18.73 -0.75
CA THR A 2 12.85 -18.65 -0.09
C THR A 2 11.83 -17.81 -0.85
N VAL A 3 12.22 -16.60 -1.29
CA VAL A 3 11.35 -15.71 -2.08
C VAL A 3 10.95 -16.34 -3.41
N ARG A 4 11.89 -17.02 -4.09
CA ARG A 4 11.61 -17.71 -5.35
C ARG A 4 10.61 -18.85 -5.18
N THR A 5 10.80 -19.70 -4.18
CA THR A 5 9.90 -20.81 -3.88
C THR A 5 8.50 -20.34 -3.52
N ALA A 6 8.40 -19.30 -2.69
CA ALA A 6 7.13 -18.75 -2.26
C ALA A 6 6.38 -18.10 -3.44
N PHE A 7 7.08 -17.31 -4.27
CA PHE A 7 6.51 -16.69 -5.47
C PHE A 7 6.04 -17.71 -6.50
N SER A 8 6.87 -18.70 -6.85
CA SER A 8 6.48 -19.74 -7.82
C SER A 8 5.33 -20.62 -7.34
N GLY A 9 5.11 -20.70 -6.03
CA GLY A 9 3.99 -21.42 -5.45
C GLY A 9 2.64 -20.71 -5.56
N GLU A 10 2.64 -19.38 -5.72
CA GLU A 10 1.43 -18.55 -5.81
C GLU A 10 1.15 -18.08 -7.25
N PHE A 11 2.21 -17.86 -8.03
CA PHE A 11 2.13 -17.30 -9.39
C PHE A 11 2.74 -18.26 -10.42
N GLU A 12 2.02 -19.33 -10.75
CA GLU A 12 2.48 -20.40 -11.65
C GLU A 12 2.86 -19.92 -13.07
N LEU A 13 2.26 -18.81 -13.52
CA LEU A 13 2.51 -18.21 -14.84
C LEU A 13 3.56 -17.10 -14.81
N CYS A 14 4.19 -16.84 -13.66
CA CYS A 14 5.17 -15.78 -13.50
C CYS A 14 6.56 -16.36 -13.23
N ALA A 15 7.59 -15.68 -13.74
CA ALA A 15 8.99 -16.01 -13.48
C ALA A 15 9.67 -14.85 -12.75
N LEU A 16 10.53 -15.18 -11.78
CA LEU A 16 11.44 -14.21 -11.18
C LEU A 16 12.75 -14.22 -11.94
N SER A 17 13.18 -13.04 -12.35
CA SER A 17 14.50 -12.78 -12.92
C SER A 17 15.31 -11.98 -11.91
N ASP A 18 16.59 -12.35 -11.75
CA ASP A 18 17.51 -11.49 -11.02
C ASP A 18 17.78 -10.27 -11.90
N VAL A 19 17.66 -9.08 -11.33
CA VAL A 19 18.08 -7.83 -11.97
C VAL A 19 19.46 -7.52 -11.43
N ASP A 20 20.46 -7.44 -12.30
CA ASP A 20 21.81 -7.04 -11.89
C ASP A 20 21.74 -5.65 -11.27
N ALA A 21 22.50 -5.40 -10.20
CA ALA A 21 22.49 -4.12 -9.50
C ALA A 21 22.87 -2.94 -10.40
N ASP A 22 23.56 -3.22 -11.52
CA ASP A 22 23.96 -2.24 -12.53
C ASP A 22 22.92 -2.05 -13.65
N ASP A 23 21.93 -2.95 -13.77
CA ASP A 23 20.86 -2.85 -14.77
C ASP A 23 19.65 -2.10 -14.18
N ASP A 24 19.78 -0.78 -14.10
CA ASP A 24 18.67 0.08 -13.69
C ASP A 24 17.65 0.18 -14.83
N LEU A 25 16.74 -0.79 -14.86
CA LEU A 25 15.65 -0.93 -15.83
C LEU A 25 14.82 0.35 -15.97
N LEU A 26 14.67 1.14 -14.90
CA LEU A 26 13.94 2.41 -14.96
C LEU A 26 14.77 3.53 -15.62
N ARG A 27 16.09 3.52 -15.43
CA ARG A 27 17.00 4.46 -16.10
C ARG A 27 17.21 4.14 -17.57
N SER A 28 17.15 2.87 -17.97
CA SER A 28 17.35 2.46 -19.37
C SER A 28 16.16 2.84 -20.27
N ILE A 29 14.98 3.08 -19.68
CA ILE A 29 13.80 3.59 -20.40
C ILE A 29 14.07 5.00 -20.93
N THR A 30 13.87 5.18 -22.25
CA THR A 30 14.11 6.46 -22.91
C THR A 30 13.26 7.61 -22.33
N PRO A 31 13.77 8.85 -22.25
CA PRO A 31 13.00 10.01 -21.81
C PRO A 31 11.71 10.23 -22.62
N ARG A 32 11.71 9.86 -23.91
CA ARG A 32 10.53 9.94 -24.78
C ARG A 32 9.40 8.99 -24.33
N ALA A 33 9.74 7.81 -23.81
CA ALA A 33 8.75 6.89 -23.26
C ALA A 33 8.17 7.43 -21.95
N TRP A 34 9.02 8.00 -21.09
CA TRP A 34 8.60 8.69 -19.85
C TRP A 34 7.71 9.91 -20.09
N ALA A 35 7.92 10.64 -21.18
CA ALA A 35 7.05 11.74 -21.57
C ALA A 35 5.58 11.32 -21.75
N LYS A 36 5.33 10.01 -21.98
CA LYS A 36 3.99 9.41 -22.13
C LYS A 36 3.63 8.46 -20.98
N ALA A 37 4.33 8.53 -19.85
CA ALA A 37 3.98 7.77 -18.66
C ALA A 37 2.69 8.34 -18.05
N ALA A 38 1.72 7.45 -17.78
CA ALA A 38 0.56 7.74 -16.96
C ALA A 38 0.78 7.06 -15.61
N PHE A 39 0.51 7.74 -14.50
CA PHE A 39 0.74 7.17 -13.18
C PHE A 39 -0.20 7.74 -12.11
N CYS A 40 -0.34 6.98 -11.03
CA CYS A 40 -1.05 7.37 -9.81
C CYS A 40 -0.09 7.26 -8.63
N ASP A 41 0.01 8.32 -7.84
CA ASP A 41 0.75 8.36 -6.57
C ASP A 41 -0.26 8.51 -5.42
N TYR A 42 -0.32 7.51 -4.54
CA TYR A 42 -1.36 7.40 -3.51
C TYR A 42 -0.92 8.09 -2.22
N TYR A 43 -1.88 8.67 -1.50
CA TYR A 43 -1.65 9.23 -0.16
C TYR A 43 -2.89 9.10 0.73
N PRO A 44 -2.74 9.01 2.05
CA PRO A 44 -3.86 8.79 2.96
C PRO A 44 -4.70 10.07 3.12
N PRO A 45 -6.03 9.97 3.24
CA PRO A 45 -6.84 11.07 3.75
C PRO A 45 -6.57 11.28 5.26
N PRO A 46 -6.68 12.52 5.78
CA PRO A 46 -6.62 12.74 7.22
C PRO A 46 -7.82 12.09 7.92
N PRO A 47 -7.67 11.68 9.20
CA PRO A 47 -6.47 11.79 10.04
C PRO A 47 -5.49 10.62 9.88
N TYR A 48 -4.18 10.91 9.84
CA TYR A 48 -3.10 9.93 9.58
C TYR A 48 -2.88 8.88 10.68
N SER A 49 -3.61 8.99 11.79
CA SER A 49 -3.61 8.04 12.90
C SER A 49 -4.52 6.84 12.66
N HIS A 50 -5.28 6.79 11.57
CA HIS A 50 -6.17 5.68 11.28
C HIS A 50 -5.44 4.46 10.73
N LEU A 51 -6.05 3.30 10.93
CA LEU A 51 -5.56 2.05 10.35
C LEU A 51 -5.79 2.02 8.85
N MET A 52 -4.82 1.48 8.14
CA MET A 52 -4.95 1.05 6.77
C MET A 52 -5.50 -0.38 6.73
N THR A 53 -6.18 -0.74 5.64
CA THR A 53 -6.63 -2.12 5.40
C THR A 53 -5.49 -3.11 5.62
N ARG A 54 -5.74 -4.12 6.44
CA ARG A 54 -4.78 -5.17 6.77
C ARG A 54 -5.01 -6.42 5.92
N PRO A 55 -4.01 -7.31 5.77
CA PRO A 55 -4.18 -8.51 4.96
C PRO A 55 -5.32 -9.41 5.44
N GLU A 56 -5.56 -9.49 6.75
CA GLU A 56 -6.61 -10.33 7.35
C GLU A 56 -8.02 -9.81 7.05
N GLU A 57 -8.15 -8.54 6.66
CA GLU A 57 -9.42 -7.93 6.24
C GLU A 57 -9.74 -8.26 4.78
N LEU A 58 -8.78 -8.82 4.04
CA LEU A 58 -8.92 -9.17 2.63
C LEU A 58 -9.18 -10.67 2.50
N GLU A 59 -10.35 -11.05 1.97
CA GLU A 59 -10.64 -12.46 1.65
C GLU A 59 -9.69 -13.03 0.58
N ARG A 60 -9.12 -12.17 -0.26
CA ARG A 60 -8.22 -12.54 -1.35
C ARG A 60 -7.06 -11.56 -1.46
N SER A 61 -5.89 -12.09 -1.80
CA SER A 61 -4.69 -11.30 -2.09
C SER A 61 -4.95 -10.31 -3.23
N PRO A 62 -4.76 -9.00 -3.03
CA PRO A 62 -4.97 -8.01 -4.09
C PRO A 62 -3.91 -8.11 -5.20
N TYR A 63 -2.80 -8.80 -4.93
CA TYR A 63 -1.71 -9.00 -5.89
C TYR A 63 -2.09 -9.91 -7.04
N THR A 64 -3.00 -10.87 -6.84
CA THR A 64 -3.48 -11.72 -7.94
C THR A 64 -4.06 -10.86 -9.06
N THR A 65 -4.85 -9.83 -8.70
CA THR A 65 -5.39 -8.87 -9.67
C THR A 65 -4.31 -7.99 -10.27
N LEU A 66 -3.37 -7.49 -9.45
CA LEU A 66 -2.24 -6.69 -9.94
C LEU A 66 -1.41 -7.46 -10.98
N PHE A 67 -1.00 -8.69 -10.68
CA PHE A 67 -0.19 -9.50 -11.59
C PHE A 67 -0.96 -9.90 -12.83
N ALA A 68 -2.26 -10.21 -12.72
CA ALA A 68 -3.10 -10.42 -13.90
C ALA A 68 -3.17 -9.16 -14.78
N ALA A 69 -3.27 -7.97 -14.20
CA ALA A 69 -3.28 -6.72 -14.94
C ALA A 69 -1.92 -6.44 -15.60
N LEU A 70 -0.80 -6.69 -14.89
CA LEU A 70 0.56 -6.58 -15.43
C LEU A 70 0.80 -7.56 -16.58
N ALA A 71 0.34 -8.81 -16.46
CA ALA A 71 0.49 -9.84 -17.49
C ALA A 71 -0.28 -9.52 -18.79
N ASN A 72 -1.36 -8.73 -18.68
CA ASN A 72 -2.18 -8.32 -19.81
C ASN A 72 -1.68 -7.03 -20.50
N LEU A 73 -0.57 -6.44 -20.04
CA LEU A 73 0.02 -5.28 -20.70
C LEU A 73 0.56 -5.66 -22.09
N PRO A 74 0.42 -4.77 -23.09
CA PRO A 74 1.04 -5.01 -24.39
C PRO A 74 2.56 -5.03 -24.25
N LYS A 75 3.25 -5.83 -25.09
CA LYS A 75 4.72 -5.96 -25.07
C LYS A 75 5.50 -4.65 -25.19
N THR A 76 4.86 -3.60 -25.68
CA THR A 76 5.45 -2.27 -25.82
C THR A 76 5.36 -1.42 -24.55
N ALA A 77 4.47 -1.78 -23.62
CA ALA A 77 4.22 -1.03 -22.39
C ALA A 77 4.94 -1.68 -21.20
N ILE A 78 5.30 -0.85 -20.23
CA ILE A 78 5.89 -1.28 -18.96
C ILE A 78 4.93 -0.87 -17.86
N GLY A 79 4.49 -1.83 -17.06
CA GLY A 79 3.72 -1.59 -15.85
C GLY A 79 4.63 -1.56 -14.64
N LEU A 80 4.38 -0.62 -13.74
CA LEU A 80 5.12 -0.46 -12.50
C LEU A 80 4.16 -0.44 -11.33
N TYR A 81 4.52 -1.17 -10.28
CA TYR A 81 3.98 -1.05 -8.94
C TYR A 81 5.19 -0.84 -8.01
N GLN A 82 5.32 0.35 -7.45
CA GLN A 82 6.48 0.74 -6.65
C GLN A 82 6.02 1.16 -5.26
N ILE A 83 6.70 0.59 -4.25
CA ILE A 83 6.50 0.94 -2.85
C ILE A 83 7.85 1.35 -2.30
N LEU A 84 7.89 2.57 -1.81
CA LEU A 84 9.04 3.12 -1.14
C LEU A 84 8.73 3.11 0.35
N PHE A 85 9.55 2.47 1.17
CA PHE A 85 9.37 2.52 2.61
C PHE A 85 10.69 2.61 3.35
N ALA A 86 10.64 3.25 4.52
CA ALA A 86 11.77 3.37 5.42
C ALA A 86 11.28 3.27 6.87
N PRO A 87 12.05 2.62 7.77
CA PRO A 87 11.74 2.64 9.19
C PRO A 87 11.78 4.08 9.70
N VAL A 88 10.82 4.44 10.55
CA VAL A 88 10.83 5.76 11.16
C VAL A 88 11.77 5.79 12.35
N SER A 89 12.45 6.92 12.56
CA SER A 89 13.34 7.08 13.71
C SER A 89 12.57 6.86 15.03
N PRO A 90 13.08 6.01 15.94
CA PRO A 90 12.49 5.85 17.28
C PRO A 90 12.43 7.16 18.07
N ARG A 91 13.25 8.16 17.73
CA ARG A 91 13.28 9.47 18.38
C ARG A 91 12.02 10.32 18.15
N HIS A 92 11.23 10.00 17.13
CA HIS A 92 10.03 10.77 16.81
C HIS A 92 8.81 10.40 17.66
N ASP A 93 8.90 9.33 18.47
CA ASP A 93 7.85 8.86 19.40
C ASP A 93 6.44 8.84 18.76
N TRP A 94 6.36 8.28 17.54
CA TRP A 94 5.11 8.22 16.79
C TRP A 94 4.01 7.44 17.51
N HIS A 95 4.38 6.49 18.36
CA HIS A 95 3.44 5.77 19.23
C HIS A 95 2.65 6.72 20.11
N ARG A 96 3.35 7.62 20.82
CA ARG A 96 2.71 8.62 21.66
C ARG A 96 1.88 9.60 20.83
N ASN A 97 2.37 10.04 19.67
CA ASN A 97 1.64 10.97 18.81
C ASN A 97 0.34 10.35 18.29
N VAL A 98 0.39 9.12 17.78
CA VAL A 98 -0.79 8.38 17.30
C VAL A 98 -1.78 8.17 18.44
N ARG A 99 -1.31 7.73 19.62
CA ARG A 99 -2.17 7.58 20.81
C ARG A 99 -2.86 8.89 21.19
N THR A 100 -2.11 9.98 21.26
CA THR A 100 -2.65 11.31 21.60
C THR A 100 -3.70 11.77 20.60
N LEU A 101 -3.49 11.53 19.31
CA LEU A 101 -4.46 11.88 18.26
C LEU A 101 -5.72 11.04 18.33
N LEU A 102 -5.59 9.74 18.58
CA LEU A 102 -6.74 8.84 18.76
C LEU A 102 -7.53 9.18 20.03
N ASP A 103 -6.86 9.50 21.13
CA ASP A 103 -7.48 9.96 22.38
C ASP A 103 -8.25 11.28 22.18
N LEU A 104 -7.67 12.22 21.43
CA LEU A 104 -8.33 13.47 21.08
C LEU A 104 -9.57 13.23 20.21
N GLU A 105 -9.46 12.38 19.18
CA GLU A 105 -10.60 12.01 18.35
C GLU A 105 -11.71 11.35 19.17
N TYR A 106 -11.34 10.48 20.11
CA TYR A 106 -12.25 9.83 21.04
C TYR A 106 -13.00 10.86 21.92
N GLN A 107 -12.28 11.81 22.51
CA GLN A 107 -12.88 12.88 23.31
C GLN A 107 -13.81 13.76 22.47
N ILE A 108 -13.42 14.11 21.24
CA ILE A 108 -14.26 14.88 20.32
C ILE A 108 -15.54 14.11 19.98
N LYS A 109 -15.48 12.79 19.75
CA LYS A 109 -16.68 11.97 19.47
C LYS A 109 -17.60 11.88 20.68
N LEU A 110 -17.05 11.73 21.90
CA LEU A 110 -17.83 11.76 23.14
C LEU A 110 -18.56 13.10 23.34
N LEU A 111 -17.87 14.21 23.11
CA LEU A 111 -18.44 15.55 23.23
C LEU A 111 -19.40 15.88 22.07
N GLY A 112 -19.07 15.42 20.86
CA GLY A 112 -19.86 15.64 19.64
C GLY A 112 -21.22 14.93 19.67
N GLY A 113 -21.32 13.78 20.35
CA GLY A 113 -22.58 13.11 20.64
C GLY A 113 -23.57 13.94 21.48
N LEU A 114 -23.10 15.01 22.15
CA LEU A 114 -23.96 15.95 22.91
C LEU A 114 -24.64 17.01 22.03
N THR A 115 -24.25 17.14 20.75
CA THR A 115 -24.79 18.19 19.85
C THR A 115 -26.05 17.77 19.10
N THR A 116 -26.35 16.47 19.02
CA THR A 116 -27.69 16.01 18.65
C THR A 116 -28.63 16.22 19.84
N THR A 117 -29.66 17.04 19.63
CA THR A 117 -30.72 17.47 20.57
C THR A 117 -31.56 16.32 21.17
N GLN A 118 -30.93 15.38 21.87
CA GLN A 118 -31.60 14.43 22.75
C GLN A 118 -30.95 14.47 24.13
N ARG A 119 -31.66 15.12 25.06
CA ARG A 119 -31.35 15.22 26.49
C ARG A 119 -31.57 13.88 27.21
N TYR A 120 -30.80 12.87 26.85
CA TYR A 120 -30.61 11.69 27.70
C TYR A 120 -29.12 11.45 27.84
N PRO A 121 -28.59 11.15 29.04
CA PRO A 121 -27.24 10.64 29.21
C PRO A 121 -27.24 9.20 28.68
N GLN A 122 -27.39 9.03 27.37
CA GLN A 122 -27.17 7.75 26.74
C GLN A 122 -25.67 7.50 26.85
N GLN A 123 -25.34 6.38 27.50
CA GLN A 123 -24.00 5.83 27.49
C GLN A 123 -23.45 5.95 26.08
N ALA A 124 -22.22 6.48 25.97
CA ALA A 124 -21.57 6.54 24.68
C ALA A 124 -21.61 5.14 24.04
N PRO A 125 -21.97 5.03 22.75
CA PRO A 125 -22.24 3.75 22.12
C PRO A 125 -20.99 2.87 22.27
N SER A 126 -21.12 1.77 23.00
CA SER A 126 -19.98 0.94 23.44
C SER A 126 -19.22 0.32 22.27
N GLY A 127 -19.90 0.04 21.15
CA GLY A 127 -19.29 -0.49 19.92
C GLY A 127 -18.22 0.42 19.32
N PRO A 128 -18.56 1.66 18.92
CA PRO A 128 -17.59 2.64 18.43
C PRO A 128 -16.41 2.91 19.38
N LEU A 129 -16.66 2.92 20.70
CA LEU A 129 -15.60 3.12 21.70
C LEU A 129 -14.67 1.91 21.81
N HIS A 130 -15.23 0.69 21.76
CA HIS A 130 -14.43 -0.54 21.78
C HIS A 130 -13.56 -0.67 20.54
N GLN A 131 -14.09 -0.32 19.36
CA GLN A 131 -13.30 -0.29 18.12
C GLN A 131 -12.15 0.72 18.19
N MET A 132 -12.39 1.93 18.69
CA MET A 132 -11.31 2.92 18.84
C MET A 132 -10.24 2.50 19.85
N ALA A 133 -10.63 1.82 20.94
CA ALA A 133 -9.67 1.26 21.90
C ALA A 133 -8.80 0.17 21.24
N MET A 134 -9.41 -0.71 20.43
CA MET A 134 -8.70 -1.69 19.63
C MET A 134 -7.76 -1.04 18.61
N ASP A 135 -8.17 0.05 17.95
CA ASP A 135 -7.31 0.75 16.98
C ASP A 135 -6.07 1.36 17.65
N VAL A 136 -6.21 1.87 18.88
CA VAL A 136 -5.08 2.34 19.70
C VAL A 136 -4.15 1.17 20.03
N GLU A 137 -4.69 0.04 20.46
CA GLU A 137 -3.91 -1.15 20.80
C GLU A 137 -3.20 -1.75 19.58
N VAL A 138 -3.79 -1.68 18.39
CA VAL A 138 -3.23 -2.26 17.17
C VAL A 138 -2.21 -1.33 16.50
N LYS A 139 -2.51 -0.03 16.38
CA LYS A 139 -1.64 0.93 15.68
C LYS A 139 -0.59 1.56 16.59
N ALA A 140 -0.95 1.93 17.82
CA ALA A 140 -0.07 2.66 18.74
C ALA A 140 0.67 1.76 19.74
N HIS A 141 0.70 0.45 19.51
CA HIS A 141 1.47 -0.48 20.34
C HIS A 141 2.97 -0.19 20.22
N ASN A 142 3.63 0.07 21.35
CA ASN A 142 5.05 0.47 21.37
C ASN A 142 6.01 -0.59 20.80
N ASP A 143 5.57 -1.86 20.75
CA ASP A 143 6.40 -2.97 20.29
C ASP A 143 6.39 -3.17 18.77
N LYS A 144 5.54 -2.44 18.03
CA LYS A 144 5.44 -2.56 16.57
C LYS A 144 6.20 -1.40 15.88
N PRO A 145 7.25 -1.64 15.08
CA PRO A 145 7.95 -0.55 14.40
C PRO A 145 7.02 0.17 13.42
N PHE A 146 7.15 1.50 13.36
CA PHE A 146 6.52 2.32 12.32
C PHE A 146 7.43 2.48 11.10
N PHE A 147 6.79 2.52 9.94
CA PHE A 147 7.40 2.79 8.65
C PHE A 147 6.71 3.99 8.02
N ALA A 148 7.51 4.82 7.36
CA ALA A 148 7.03 5.77 6.37
C ALA A 148 6.98 5.03 5.03
N ALA A 149 5.82 4.97 4.38
CA ALA A 149 5.62 4.30 3.11
C ALA A 149 5.06 5.25 2.04
N ALA A 150 5.31 5.01 0.77
CA ALA A 150 4.68 5.69 -0.36
C ALA A 150 4.42 4.68 -1.47
N VAL A 151 3.26 4.76 -2.12
CA VAL A 151 2.84 3.80 -3.15
C VAL A 151 2.48 4.53 -4.41
N ARG A 152 3.01 4.01 -5.51
CA ARG A 152 2.66 4.49 -6.84
C ARG A 152 2.55 3.35 -7.83
N ILE A 153 1.75 3.59 -8.84
CA ILE A 153 1.59 2.73 -10.00
C ILE A 153 1.79 3.54 -11.26
N ALA A 154 2.40 2.94 -12.28
CA ALA A 154 2.59 3.62 -13.54
C ALA A 154 2.45 2.66 -14.72
N VAL A 155 2.02 3.22 -15.85
CA VAL A 155 2.14 2.61 -17.17
C VAL A 155 3.00 3.52 -18.03
N ILE A 156 4.11 2.98 -18.50
CA ILE A 156 5.03 3.67 -19.41
C ILE A 156 4.84 3.10 -20.80
N ASN A 157 4.79 3.99 -21.81
CA ASN A 157 4.66 3.62 -23.22
C ASN A 157 3.37 2.81 -23.56
N GLY A 158 2.27 3.07 -22.85
CA GLY A 158 0.93 2.50 -23.14
C GLY A 158 0.23 3.05 -24.38
N GLN A 159 0.92 3.88 -25.18
CA GLN A 159 0.39 4.53 -26.38
C GLN A 159 -0.94 5.28 -26.10
N HIS A 160 -1.98 5.03 -26.88
CA HIS A 160 -3.31 5.63 -26.72
C HIS A 160 -4.17 4.95 -25.64
N ARG A 161 -3.64 3.91 -24.98
CA ARG A 161 -4.36 3.14 -23.96
C ARG A 161 -3.79 3.30 -22.56
N SER A 162 -2.80 4.18 -22.35
CA SER A 162 -2.09 4.33 -21.07
C SER A 162 -3.04 4.49 -19.89
N GLU A 163 -4.08 5.33 -20.01
CA GLU A 163 -5.07 5.55 -18.94
C GLU A 163 -5.91 4.29 -18.64
N SER A 164 -6.43 3.63 -19.68
CA SER A 164 -7.20 2.39 -19.51
C SER A 164 -6.36 1.26 -18.90
N LEU A 165 -5.09 1.15 -19.29
CA LEU A 165 -4.15 0.18 -18.71
C LEU A 165 -3.82 0.54 -17.25
N LEU A 166 -3.65 1.84 -16.95
CA LEU A 166 -3.41 2.32 -15.60
C LEU A 166 -4.62 2.06 -14.69
N GLN A 167 -5.85 2.25 -15.17
CA GLN A 167 -7.07 1.92 -14.43
C GLN A 167 -7.13 0.45 -14.03
N SER A 168 -6.73 -0.46 -14.93
CA SER A 168 -6.66 -1.88 -14.63
C SER A 168 -5.64 -2.19 -13.52
N LEU A 169 -4.49 -1.50 -13.50
CA LEU A 169 -3.51 -1.63 -12.43
C LEU A 169 -3.98 -0.96 -11.12
N ALA A 170 -4.75 0.12 -11.22
CA ALA A 170 -5.22 0.92 -10.09
C ALA A 170 -6.24 0.23 -9.19
N VAL A 171 -6.76 -0.93 -9.60
CA VAL A 171 -7.68 -1.74 -8.79
C VAL A 171 -7.07 -2.10 -7.44
N ILE A 172 -5.75 -2.30 -7.33
CA ILE A 172 -5.13 -2.55 -6.02
C ILE A 172 -5.35 -1.39 -5.05
N GLY A 173 -5.25 -0.14 -5.53
CA GLY A 173 -5.45 1.05 -4.72
C GLY A 173 -6.91 1.30 -4.32
N SER A 174 -7.89 0.66 -4.98
CA SER A 174 -9.31 0.76 -4.59
C SER A 174 -9.73 -0.25 -3.54
N VAL A 175 -9.00 -1.37 -3.41
CA VAL A 175 -9.22 -2.39 -2.38
C VAL A 175 -8.65 -1.96 -1.03
N ILE A 176 -7.57 -1.17 -1.06
CA ILE A 176 -6.95 -0.63 0.15
C ILE A 176 -7.66 0.64 0.59
N GLN A 177 -8.05 0.69 1.85
CA GLN A 177 -8.66 1.84 2.50
C GLN A 177 -7.80 2.34 3.66
N HIS A 178 -8.04 3.58 4.08
CA HIS A 178 -7.42 4.19 5.26
C HIS A 178 -8.52 4.84 6.10
N GLY A 179 -8.72 4.31 7.32
CA GLY A 179 -9.83 4.71 8.18
C GLY A 179 -11.21 4.45 7.56
N GLY A 180 -11.34 3.38 6.76
CA GLY A 180 -12.56 3.07 6.01
C GLY A 180 -12.86 4.01 4.84
N ARG A 181 -11.90 4.84 4.43
CA ARG A 181 -12.03 5.79 3.31
C ARG A 181 -11.09 5.39 2.16
N PRO A 182 -11.49 5.65 0.90
CA PRO A 182 -10.60 5.44 -0.23
C PRO A 182 -9.36 6.35 -0.13
N LEU A 183 -8.26 5.88 -0.71
CA LEU A 183 -7.02 6.65 -0.80
C LEU A 183 -7.19 7.87 -1.72
N ASN A 184 -6.47 8.95 -1.42
CA ASN A 184 -6.35 10.04 -2.37
C ASN A 184 -5.29 9.71 -3.42
N VAL A 185 -5.40 10.33 -4.59
CA VAL A 185 -4.52 10.09 -5.75
C VAL A 185 -4.01 11.41 -6.29
N LEU A 186 -2.73 11.44 -6.65
CA LEU A 186 -2.17 12.42 -7.58
C LEU A 186 -1.88 11.73 -8.91
N THR A 187 -2.19 12.40 -10.01
CA THR A 187 -1.97 11.87 -11.35
C THR A 187 -0.72 12.47 -11.98
N ASP A 188 -0.33 11.97 -13.14
CA ASP A 188 0.79 12.55 -13.87
C ASP A 188 0.53 14.01 -14.30
N ASP A 189 -0.71 14.42 -14.52
CA ASP A 189 -1.07 15.82 -14.80
C ASP A 189 -0.74 16.75 -13.63
N ASP A 190 -1.02 16.33 -12.39
CA ASP A 190 -0.67 17.10 -11.18
C ASP A 190 0.84 17.36 -11.11
N TYR A 191 1.63 16.35 -11.47
CA TYR A 191 3.09 16.43 -11.49
C TYR A 191 3.62 17.23 -12.67
N ARG A 192 3.10 17.03 -13.89
CA ARG A 192 3.53 17.72 -15.12
C ARG A 192 3.34 19.23 -15.06
N SER A 193 2.41 19.71 -14.24
CA SER A 193 2.24 21.14 -13.99
C SER A 193 3.46 21.79 -13.30
N ARG A 194 4.34 20.98 -12.68
CA ARG A 194 5.47 21.45 -11.84
C ARG A 194 6.80 20.81 -12.20
N LEU A 195 6.80 19.61 -12.76
CA LEU A 195 7.99 18.80 -13.03
C LEU A 195 8.12 18.52 -14.53
N SER A 196 9.36 18.53 -15.01
CA SER A 196 9.67 18.06 -16.35
C SER A 196 9.55 16.52 -16.43
N PRO A 197 9.34 15.95 -17.63
CA PRO A 197 9.35 14.49 -17.81
C PRO A 197 10.62 13.82 -17.29
N GLU A 198 11.76 14.50 -17.38
CA GLU A 198 13.04 14.00 -16.86
C GLU A 198 13.07 13.97 -15.33
N ALA A 199 12.51 14.99 -14.68
CA ALA A 199 12.37 15.00 -13.22
C ALA A 199 11.41 13.90 -12.74
N ILE A 200 10.32 13.65 -13.46
CA ILE A 200 9.41 12.53 -13.20
C ILE A 200 10.16 11.21 -13.35
N ARG A 201 10.93 11.01 -14.42
CA ARG A 201 11.76 9.81 -14.60
C ARG A 201 12.70 9.59 -13.42
N LEU A 202 13.42 10.63 -12.99
CA LEU A 202 14.33 10.57 -11.86
C LEU A 202 13.60 10.24 -10.55
N LEU A 203 12.37 10.75 -10.36
CA LEU A 203 11.56 10.44 -9.18
C LEU A 203 11.29 8.93 -9.04
N PHE A 204 10.99 8.25 -10.14
CA PHE A 204 10.78 6.80 -10.13
C PHE A 204 12.10 6.03 -10.00
N ALA A 205 13.10 6.40 -10.80
CA ALA A 205 14.39 5.70 -10.85
C ALA A 205 15.20 5.82 -9.55
N ALA A 206 15.15 6.98 -8.89
CA ALA A 206 15.86 7.21 -7.63
C ALA A 206 15.00 6.90 -6.38
N GLY A 207 13.76 6.42 -6.57
CA GLY A 207 12.86 6.13 -5.45
C GLY A 207 12.59 7.37 -4.57
N LEU A 208 12.40 8.53 -5.20
CA LEU A 208 12.10 9.77 -4.49
C LEU A 208 10.59 9.93 -4.32
N THR A 209 10.18 10.68 -3.30
CA THR A 209 8.78 11.05 -3.06
C THR A 209 8.71 12.56 -2.78
N HIS A 210 7.68 13.21 -3.32
CA HIS A 210 7.41 14.63 -3.08
C HIS A 210 6.31 14.89 -2.06
N ARG A 211 5.64 13.84 -1.57
CA ARG A 211 4.60 13.96 -0.54
C ARG A 211 4.86 13.04 0.65
N PRO A 212 4.46 13.47 1.85
CA PRO A 212 4.30 12.54 2.96
C PRO A 212 3.34 11.44 2.49
N GLY A 213 3.81 10.20 2.52
CA GLY A 213 2.96 9.06 2.23
C GLY A 213 2.24 8.63 3.51
N PHE A 214 2.48 7.41 3.94
CA PHE A 214 1.72 6.71 4.96
C PHE A 214 2.60 6.45 6.17
N LEU A 215 2.01 6.58 7.36
CA LEU A 215 2.60 6.09 8.59
C LEU A 215 1.92 4.76 8.93
N VAL A 216 2.64 3.67 8.70
CA VAL A 216 2.11 2.30 8.79
C VAL A 216 2.94 1.48 9.78
N ASN A 217 2.29 0.61 10.54
CA ASN A 217 3.00 -0.43 11.27
C ASN A 217 3.37 -1.59 10.32
N SER A 218 4.03 -2.63 10.83
CA SER A 218 4.45 -3.78 10.02
C SER A 218 3.29 -4.57 9.40
N GLU A 219 2.14 -4.62 10.06
CA GLU A 219 0.93 -5.36 9.64
C GLU A 219 0.18 -4.59 8.53
N GLU A 220 0.14 -3.26 8.63
CA GLU A 220 -0.37 -2.40 7.57
C GLU A 220 0.56 -2.40 6.34
N LEU A 221 1.88 -2.44 6.56
CA LEU A 221 2.85 -2.49 5.47
C LEU A 221 2.76 -3.80 4.66
N SER A 222 2.44 -4.93 5.29
CA SER A 222 2.34 -6.22 4.59
C SER A 222 1.15 -6.30 3.63
N SER A 223 0.13 -5.44 3.79
CA SER A 223 -0.92 -5.27 2.78
C SER A 223 -0.38 -4.79 1.43
N TRP A 224 0.75 -4.09 1.45
CA TRP A 224 1.35 -3.45 0.27
C TRP A 224 2.62 -4.12 -0.19
N VAL A 225 3.37 -4.68 0.75
CA VAL A 225 4.54 -5.50 0.47
C VAL A 225 4.17 -6.94 0.81
N HIS A 226 3.86 -7.72 -0.22
CA HIS A 226 3.66 -9.15 -0.03
C HIS A 226 5.00 -9.78 0.36
N ILE A 227 5.12 -10.15 1.63
CA ILE A 227 6.05 -11.20 2.04
C ILE A 227 5.21 -12.46 1.98
N PRO A 228 5.38 -13.33 0.97
CA PRO A 228 4.61 -14.55 0.94
C PRO A 228 4.93 -15.34 2.21
N PRO A 229 3.90 -15.84 2.93
CA PRO A 229 4.15 -16.61 4.12
C PRO A 229 5.09 -17.77 3.75
N PRO A 230 6.10 -18.09 4.57
CA PRO A 230 6.83 -19.32 4.36
C PRO A 230 5.77 -20.43 4.35
N LYS A 231 5.65 -21.18 3.26
CA LYS A 231 4.75 -22.33 3.21
C LYS A 231 5.04 -23.16 4.45
N GLU A 232 4.06 -23.27 5.35
CA GLU A 232 4.08 -24.37 6.30
C GLU A 232 4.14 -25.61 5.42
N THR A 233 5.29 -26.27 5.42
CA THR A 233 5.40 -27.61 4.86
C THR A 233 4.43 -28.46 5.64
N GLU A 234 3.22 -28.64 5.11
CA GLU A 234 2.36 -29.74 5.49
C GLU A 234 3.25 -30.98 5.43
N HIS A 235 3.50 -31.57 6.59
CA HIS A 235 4.07 -32.90 6.66
C HIS A 235 3.17 -33.81 5.81
N HIS A 236 3.64 -34.17 4.62
CA HIS A 236 3.14 -35.34 3.91
C HIS A 236 3.41 -36.55 4.79
N GLN A 237 2.46 -36.82 5.68
CA GLN A 237 2.29 -38.10 6.32
C GLN A 237 1.63 -39.02 5.29
N GLU A 238 2.33 -39.28 4.18
CA GLU A 238 1.97 -40.34 3.25
C GLU A 238 2.50 -41.66 3.79
N ARG A 239 1.62 -42.27 4.58
CA ARG A 239 1.28 -43.70 4.53
C ARG A 239 2.40 -44.63 4.04
N MET A 240 3.04 -45.27 5.02
CA MET A 240 3.18 -46.73 4.95
C MET A 240 1.82 -47.34 4.57
N ASN A 241 1.71 -47.94 3.39
CA ASN A 241 1.08 -49.24 3.16
C ASN A 241 0.97 -49.54 1.64
N THR A 242 1.43 -50.75 1.27
CA THR A 242 1.05 -51.57 0.08
C THR A 242 1.40 -50.98 -1.29
N LEU A 243 2.25 -51.58 -2.14
CA LEU A 243 2.68 -52.97 -2.37
C LEU A 243 4.15 -53.02 -2.78
#